data_AF-A0A6A3VHA5-F1
#
_entry.id   AF-A0A6A3VHA5-F1
#
_cell.length_a   1.000
_cell.length_b   1.000
_cell.length_c   1.000
_cell.angle_alpha   90.00
_cell.angle_beta   90.00
_cell.angle_gamma   90.00
#
_symmetry.space_group_name_H-M   'P 1'
#
loop_
_entity.id
_entity.type
_entity.pdbx_description
1 polymer ?
#
loop_
_entity_poly.entity_id
_entity_poly.type
_entity_poly.pdbx_seq_one_letter_code
_entity_poly.pdbx_strand_id
1 'polypeptide(L)' 'MVEGVTAFAPPPATSYRYVIEMKNSKMSIWMEDRTSKKQWYKGDMAKADYVTAANAIPDLTVADYLKVRWLG' A
#
# COMPACT_ATOMS: atom_id res chain seq x y z
N MET A 1 12.38 3.52 18.43
CA MET A 1 12.04 4.12 17.11
C MET A 1 12.86 3.40 16.07
N VAL A 2 12.26 2.90 15.00
CA VAL A 2 13.01 2.36 13.86
C VAL A 2 12.87 3.40 12.75
N GLU A 3 13.92 4.17 12.52
CA GLU A 3 14.00 5.10 11.39
C GLU A 3 14.34 4.32 10.12
N GLY A 4 13.66 4.61 9.02
CA GLY A 4 13.89 4.01 7.73
C GLY A 4 13.78 5.04 6.63
N VAL A 5 14.85 5.21 5.84
CA VAL A 5 14.86 6.04 4.63
C VAL A 5 14.74 5.11 3.43
N THR A 6 13.79 5.39 2.54
CA THR A 6 13.69 4.73 1.24
C THR A 6 13.68 5.79 0.13
N ALA A 7 14.30 5.48 -1.00
CA ALA A 7 14.31 6.31 -2.20
C ALA A 7 14.01 5.43 -3.42
N PHE A 8 13.19 5.91 -4.33
CA PHE A 8 12.97 5.22 -5.60
C PHE A 8 14.16 5.49 -6.53
N ALA A 9 14.75 4.44 -7.09
CA ALA A 9 15.81 4.58 -8.07
C ALA A 9 15.30 5.30 -9.35
N PRO A 10 16.13 6.11 -10.02
CA PRO A 10 15.77 6.69 -11.30
C PRO A 10 15.62 5.61 -12.39
N PRO A 11 14.76 5.82 -13.41
CA PRO A 11 14.63 4.87 -14.52
C PRO A 11 15.96 4.59 -15.25
N PRO A 12 16.20 3.34 -15.71
CA PRO A 12 15.33 2.17 -15.56
C PRO A 12 15.47 1.55 -14.16
N ALA A 13 14.41 1.66 -13.38
CA ALA A 13 14.32 1.10 -12.03
C ALA A 13 13.52 -0.20 -12.05
N THR A 14 13.69 -1.02 -11.01
CA THR A 14 12.85 -2.19 -10.79
C THR A 14 11.38 -1.79 -10.79
N SER A 15 10.58 -2.46 -11.60
CA SER A 15 9.14 -2.24 -11.66
C SER A 15 8.41 -3.37 -10.96
N TYR A 16 7.36 -3.02 -10.23
CA TYR A 16 6.56 -3.95 -9.46
C TYR A 16 5.12 -3.96 -9.96
N ARG A 17 4.46 -5.11 -9.93
CA ARG A 17 2.99 -5.20 -9.99
C ARG A 17 2.48 -5.29 -8.57
N TYR A 18 1.33 -4.67 -8.31
CA TYR A 18 0.72 -4.72 -6.98
C TYR A 18 -0.79 -4.87 -7.08
N VAL A 19 -1.36 -5.43 -6.02
CA VAL A 19 -2.81 -5.49 -5.78
C VAL A 19 -3.04 -5.00 -4.36
N ILE A 20 -3.95 -4.05 -4.19
CA ILE A 20 -4.45 -3.63 -2.88
C ILE A 20 -5.95 -3.91 -2.86
N GLU A 21 -6.42 -4.60 -1.83
CA GLU A 21 -7.81 -5.02 -1.72
C GLU A 21 -8.35 -4.80 -0.31
N MET A 22 -9.67 -4.58 -0.21
CA MET A 22 -10.42 -4.53 1.04
C MET A 22 -11.37 -5.72 1.07
N LYS A 23 -11.23 -6.58 2.08
CA LYS A 23 -12.16 -7.68 2.33
C LYS A 23 -12.53 -7.70 3.80
N ASN A 24 -13.83 -7.70 4.12
CA ASN A 24 -14.33 -7.68 5.50
C ASN A 24 -13.71 -6.55 6.35
N SER A 25 -13.57 -5.36 5.78
CA SER A 25 -12.93 -4.18 6.40
C SER A 25 -11.45 -4.36 6.79
N LYS A 26 -10.78 -5.38 6.25
CA LYS A 26 -9.35 -5.58 6.37
C LYS A 26 -8.65 -5.40 5.02
N MET A 27 -7.53 -4.72 5.04
CA MET A 27 -6.72 -4.47 3.85
C MET A 27 -5.72 -5.61 3.63
N SER A 28 -5.46 -5.92 2.37
CA SER A 28 -4.29 -6.69 1.96
C SER A 28 -3.51 -5.97 0.87
N ILE A 29 -2.20 -6.21 0.83
CA ILE A 29 -1.30 -5.77 -0.22
C ILE A 29 -0.53 -6.99 -0.71
N TRP A 30 -0.57 -7.22 -2.02
CA TRP A 30 0.30 -8.14 -2.73
C TRP A 30 1.21 -7.34 -3.66
N MET A 31 2.47 -7.76 -3.79
CA MET A 31 3.44 -7.14 -4.68
C MET A 31 4.34 -8.19 -5.34
N GLU A 32 4.69 -7.97 -6.60
CA GLU A 32 5.60 -8.80 -7.38
C GLU A 32 6.65 -7.95 -8.09
N ASP A 33 7.92 -8.32 -7.95
CA ASP A 33 9.00 -7.83 -8.81
C ASP A 33 8.84 -8.38 -10.23
N ARG A 34 8.68 -7.50 -11.22
CA ARG A 34 8.42 -7.91 -12.61
C ARG A 34 9.58 -8.65 -13.26
N THR A 35 10.81 -8.46 -12.76
CA THR A 35 12.03 -9.11 -13.25
C THR A 35 12.30 -10.40 -12.51
N SER A 36 12.47 -10.35 -11.19
CA SER A 36 12.87 -11.54 -10.40
C SER A 36 11.71 -12.49 -10.09
N LYS A 37 10.46 -12.05 -10.28
CA LYS A 37 9.23 -12.76 -9.91
C LYS A 37 9.09 -13.06 -8.42
N LYS A 38 9.93 -12.46 -7.57
CA LYS A 38 9.76 -12.52 -6.12
C LYS A 38 8.46 -11.81 -5.72
N GLN A 39 7.76 -12.39 -4.77
CA GLN A 39 6.45 -11.93 -4.33
C GLN A 39 6.43 -11.70 -2.82
N TRP A 40 5.64 -10.71 -2.43
CA TRP A 40 5.37 -10.39 -1.04
C TRP A 40 3.87 -10.19 -0.85
N TYR A 41 3.37 -10.64 0.30
CA TYR A 41 1.97 -10.49 0.68
C TYR A 41 1.88 -10.07 2.14
N LYS A 42 1.08 -9.04 2.40
CA LYS A 42 0.65 -8.66 3.75
C LYS A 42 -0.86 -8.56 3.76
N GLY A 43 -1.51 -9.46 4.49
CA GLY A 43 -2.96 -9.49 4.67
C GLY A 43 -3.42 -9.09 6.07
N ASP A 44 -4.74 -9.17 6.24
CA ASP A 44 -5.47 -9.01 7.50
C ASP A 44 -5.18 -7.70 8.26
N MET A 45 -4.81 -6.63 7.54
CA MET A 45 -4.48 -5.35 8.17
C MET A 45 -5.76 -4.63 8.58
N ALA A 46 -5.91 -4.39 9.88
CA ALA A 46 -6.94 -3.51 10.43
C ALA A 46 -6.58 -2.05 10.16
N LYS A 47 -7.57 -1.15 10.27
CA LYS A 47 -7.36 0.30 10.07
C LYS A 47 -6.17 0.85 10.86
N ALA A 48 -6.01 0.41 12.10
CA ALA A 48 -4.93 0.86 12.98
C ALA A 48 -3.52 0.44 12.50
N ASP A 49 -3.41 -0.54 11.60
CA ASP A 49 -2.13 -1.01 11.08
C ASP A 49 -1.58 -0.11 9.96
N TYR A 50 -2.44 0.68 9.30
CA TYR A 50 -2.05 1.55 8.17
C TYR A 50 -2.51 3.02 8.31
N VAL A 51 -3.40 3.32 9.25
CA VAL A 51 -3.80 4.69 9.60
C VAL A 51 -3.21 5.07 10.95
N THR A 52 -2.46 6.16 10.94
CA THR A 52 -1.89 6.85 12.09
C THR A 52 -2.53 8.23 12.22
N ALA A 53 -2.29 8.92 13.33
CA ALA A 53 -2.76 10.32 13.46
C ALA A 53 -2.20 11.25 12.37
N ALA A 54 -1.03 10.94 11.80
CA ALA A 54 -0.37 11.78 10.80
C ALA A 54 -0.96 11.65 9.38
N ASN A 55 -1.60 10.52 9.05
CA ASN A 55 -2.22 10.27 7.74
C ASN A 55 -3.75 10.07 7.82
N ALA A 56 -4.35 10.30 8.99
CA ALA A 56 -5.79 10.24 9.17
C ALA A 56 -6.46 11.44 8.48
N ILE A 57 -7.31 11.15 7.49
CA ILE A 57 -8.15 12.15 6.84
C ILE A 57 -9.54 12.12 7.52
N PRO A 58 -10.06 13.27 8.00
CA PRO A 58 -11.40 13.35 8.58
C PRO A 58 -12.47 12.81 7.62
N ASP A 59 -13.50 12.19 8.18
CA ASP A 59 -14.69 11.69 7.46
C ASP A 59 -14.44 10.60 6.41
N LEU A 60 -13.20 10.09 6.26
CA LEU A 60 -12.94 8.95 5.37
C LEU A 60 -13.33 7.61 6.01
N THR A 61 -14.09 6.84 5.24
CA THR A 61 -14.33 5.44 5.55
C THR A 61 -13.11 4.59 5.20
N VAL A 62 -13.04 3.36 5.74
CA VAL A 62 -11.98 2.39 5.42
C VAL A 62 -11.88 2.12 3.91
N ALA A 63 -13.01 2.13 3.19
CA ALA A 63 -13.03 1.91 1.75
C ALA A 63 -12.44 3.09 0.95
N ASP A 64 -12.50 4.31 1.48
CA ASP A 64 -11.99 5.49 0.78
C ASP A 64 -10.45 5.52 0.74
N TYR A 65 -9.78 4.86 1.69
CA TYR A 65 -8.32 4.68 1.65
C TYR A 65 -7.86 3.82 0.45
N LEU A 66 -8.75 3.03 -0.16
CA LEU A 66 -8.45 2.24 -1.36
C LEU A 66 -8.82 2.92 -2.67
N LYS A 67 -9.57 4.02 -2.64
CA LYS A 67 -9.93 4.74 -3.85
C LYS A 67 -8.70 5.49 -4.37
N VAL A 68 -8.01 4.86 -5.30
CA VAL A 68 -7.09 5.54 -6.20
C VAL A 68 -7.95 6.43 -7.10
N ARG A 69 -8.14 7.70 -6.71
CA ARG A 69 -8.76 8.68 -7.60
C ARG A 69 -7.71 9.01 -8.67
N TRP A 70 -7.77 8.31 -9.80
CA TRP A 70 -7.12 8.76 -11.02
C TRP A 70 -7.80 10.08 -11.42
N LEU A 71 -7.16 11.20 -11.08
CA LEU A 71 -7.42 12.49 -11.70
C LEU A 71 -6.61 12.50 -13.00
N GLY A 72 -7.21 11.94 -14.05
CA GLY A 72 -6.67 11.95 -15.41
C GLY A 72 -7.81 12.23 -16.38
#